data_AF-A0DHE6-F1
#
_entry.id   AF-A0DHE6-F1
#
_cell.length_a   1.000
_cell.length_b   1.000
_cell.length_c   1.000
_cell.angle_alpha   90.00
_cell.angle_beta   90.00
_cell.angle_gamma   90.00
#
_symmetry.space_group_name_H-M   'P 1'
#
loop_
_entity.id
_entity.type
_entity.pdbx_description
1 polymer ?
#
loop_
_entity_poly.entity_id
_entity_poly.type
_entity_poly.pdbx_seq_one_letter_code
_entity_poly.pdbx_strand_id
1 'polypeptide(L)'
;MEHHKGASLLFQEGDKSNDKLYIIFRGSVGLFRAKKFDTFQQQTPQHVQPAQPMQQLLEKVSSNLKELNKQPISKPNFMKSLANSKRFANKLMSTLTQYTTKEDQLISQQEMSLLNEKYGDTVRILGQGDGFGEVAIIEGTPRGLTACAVSQDCFLLILKKEDFDIVKQQFVQSIKEKKNLIYTKFEVKDAYSTALSNSLAYSFDVESFQHNAILAVEGMQQKVFYLIASGDILLEKYIGNKNIKICILTKGQFVAEEIVVNQDSVCEYSARVISNHATLMIMNKNEFFQKFPEECKQQIKKEYQRKKLFRISFPEETLDKIADIQSPKTSPKQTIKIKVNPLSVRSQQSSYRNSSCQLDIKDILDKKKSIYCQKYQDNQKKCEDIILFTEMCYSPKICHTPSYKKLNNVLQKSFHQHQLKKIMRKKFKYNSSADIPISQLSLYERNSKYQQTPSTNLASQELEQ
;
A
#
# COMPACT_ATOMS: atom_id res chain seq x y z
N MET A 1 -1.06 8.44 27.19
CA MET A 1 0.18 7.93 27.80
C MET A 1 -0.02 7.94 29.29
N GLU A 2 0.28 6.84 29.97
CA GLU A 2 0.23 6.74 31.44
C GLU A 2 1.64 6.55 32.00
N HIS A 3 1.84 7.03 33.22
CA HIS A 3 3.08 6.89 33.97
C HIS A 3 2.80 6.06 35.21
N HIS A 4 3.65 5.06 35.43
CA HIS A 4 3.55 4.08 36.51
C HIS A 4 4.89 4.03 37.24
N LYS A 5 4.85 3.96 38.57
CA LYS A 5 6.04 3.85 39.42
C LYS A 5 6.47 2.40 39.58
N GLY A 6 7.72 2.18 39.96
CA GLY A 6 8.24 0.85 40.28
C GLY A 6 7.31 0.10 41.25
N ALA A 7 7.12 -1.18 40.97
CA ALA A 7 6.24 -2.10 41.69
C ALA A 7 4.73 -1.76 41.63
N SER A 8 4.29 -0.73 40.89
CA SER A 8 2.86 -0.45 40.76
C SER A 8 2.16 -1.51 39.92
N LEU A 9 0.96 -1.91 40.35
CA LEU A 9 0.07 -2.83 39.65
C LEU A 9 -0.64 -2.10 38.49
N LEU A 10 -0.61 -2.69 37.29
CA LEU A 10 -1.34 -2.18 36.12
C LEU A 10 -2.71 -2.88 36.00
N PHE A 11 -2.71 -4.20 36.13
CA PHE A 11 -3.91 -5.04 36.24
C PHE A 11 -3.54 -6.41 36.81
N GLN A 12 -4.50 -7.10 37.40
CA GLN A 12 -4.33 -8.42 38.00
C GLN A 12 -4.92 -9.53 37.13
N GLU A 13 -4.35 -10.73 37.25
CA GLU A 13 -4.93 -11.95 36.67
C GLU A 13 -6.37 -12.15 37.18
N GLY A 14 -7.29 -12.47 36.26
CA GLY A 14 -8.72 -12.61 36.54
C GLY A 14 -9.53 -11.31 36.40
N ASP A 15 -8.87 -10.14 36.35
CA ASP A 15 -9.58 -8.87 36.13
C ASP A 15 -10.31 -8.89 34.77
N LYS A 16 -11.50 -8.26 34.73
CA LYS A 16 -12.13 -7.95 33.45
C LYS A 16 -11.25 -7.00 32.64
N SER A 17 -11.31 -7.08 31.31
CA SER A 17 -10.61 -6.13 30.45
C SER A 17 -10.98 -4.70 30.81
N ASN A 18 -9.97 -3.84 31.00
CA ASN A 18 -10.14 -2.40 31.16
C ASN A 18 -10.15 -1.66 29.81
N ASP A 19 -10.39 -2.39 28.71
CA ASP A 19 -10.47 -1.86 27.34
C ASP A 19 -9.22 -1.07 26.89
N LYS A 20 -8.05 -1.45 27.42
CA LYS A 20 -6.76 -0.83 27.11
C LYS A 20 -5.73 -1.87 26.69
N LEU A 21 -5.06 -1.59 25.57
CA LEU A 21 -3.82 -2.20 25.12
C LEU A 21 -2.67 -1.29 25.53
N TYR A 22 -1.62 -1.87 26.10
CA TYR A 22 -0.45 -1.12 26.56
C TYR A 22 0.74 -1.40 25.63
N ILE A 23 1.48 -0.37 25.28
CA ILE A 23 2.77 -0.46 24.57
C ILE A 23 3.81 0.25 25.43
N ILE A 24 4.89 -0.44 25.76
CA ILE A 24 5.93 0.09 26.64
C ILE A 24 6.74 1.11 25.86
N PHE A 25 6.58 2.38 26.24
CA PHE A 25 7.32 3.46 25.62
C PHE A 25 8.69 3.64 26.27
N ARG A 26 8.78 3.42 27.58
CA ARG A 26 10.01 3.42 28.37
C ARG A 26 9.83 2.63 29.67
N GLY A 27 10.92 2.04 30.16
CA GLY A 27 10.93 1.17 31.33
C GLY A 27 10.55 -0.26 30.97
N SER A 28 10.22 -1.05 31.99
CA SER A 28 9.94 -2.47 31.87
C SER A 28 8.72 -2.88 32.69
N VAL A 29 8.01 -3.90 32.23
CA VAL A 29 6.82 -4.48 32.89
C VAL A 29 7.05 -5.96 33.12
N GLY A 30 6.83 -6.42 34.35
CA GLY A 30 6.84 -7.84 34.71
C GLY A 30 5.44 -8.45 34.54
N LEU A 31 5.37 -9.63 33.95
CA LEU A 31 4.18 -10.46 33.87
C LEU A 31 4.28 -11.61 34.86
N PHE A 32 3.29 -11.73 35.74
CA PHE A 32 3.27 -12.69 36.84
C PHE A 32 2.07 -13.63 36.67
N ARG A 33 2.26 -14.91 37.03
CA ARG A 33 1.21 -15.91 37.04
C ARG A 33 0.98 -16.36 38.46
N ALA A 34 -0.27 -16.35 38.91
CA ALA A 34 -0.62 -16.86 40.22
C ALA A 34 -0.16 -18.32 40.36
N LYS A 35 0.50 -18.64 41.47
CA LYS A 35 0.82 -20.04 41.79
C LYS A 35 -0.49 -20.77 41.89
N LYS A 36 -0.66 -21.81 41.06
CA LYS A 36 -1.71 -22.79 41.29
C LYS A 36 -1.38 -23.36 42.66
N PHE A 37 -2.15 -22.99 43.67
CA PHE A 37 -2.09 -23.67 44.94
C PHE A 37 -2.49 -25.10 44.59
N ASP A 38 -1.50 -26.00 44.52
CA ASP A 38 -1.74 -27.41 44.30
C ASP A 38 -2.66 -27.83 45.44
N THR A 39 -3.95 -27.84 45.14
CA THR A 39 -5.01 -28.23 46.07
C THR A 39 -5.00 -29.76 46.12
N PHE A 40 -3.82 -30.35 46.28
CA PHE A 40 -3.57 -31.73 46.63
C PHE A 40 -3.57 -31.84 48.15
N GLN A 41 -4.68 -31.43 48.78
CA GLN A 41 -5.06 -31.92 50.10
C GLN A 41 -6.52 -32.37 50.03
N GLN A 42 -6.66 -33.67 49.77
CA GLN A 42 -7.73 -34.56 50.23
C GLN A 42 -9.18 -34.08 49.99
N GLN A 43 -9.70 -34.30 48.79
CA GLN A 43 -11.14 -34.49 48.61
C GLN A 43 -11.40 -35.90 48.09
N THR A 44 -12.05 -36.68 48.95
CA THR A 44 -12.70 -37.98 48.67
C THR A 44 -13.58 -37.86 47.43
N PRO A 45 -13.63 -38.90 46.57
CA PRO A 45 -14.29 -38.81 45.27
C PRO A 45 -15.80 -38.63 45.44
N GLN A 46 -16.30 -37.44 45.13
CA GLN A 46 -17.71 -37.25 44.82
C GLN A 46 -17.92 -37.15 43.32
N HIS A 47 -18.90 -37.93 42.90
CA HIS A 47 -19.34 -38.25 41.55
C HIS A 47 -19.72 -36.99 40.76
N VAL A 48 -18.96 -36.63 39.72
CA VAL A 48 -19.27 -35.51 38.82
C VAL A 48 -19.86 -36.03 37.50
N GLN A 49 -21.00 -35.46 37.10
CA GLN A 49 -21.70 -35.71 35.84
C GLN A 49 -20.95 -35.13 34.63
N PRO A 50 -21.11 -35.74 33.43
CA PRO A 50 -20.35 -35.35 32.25
C PRO A 50 -20.73 -33.97 31.69
N ALA A 51 -19.69 -33.17 31.40
CA ALA A 51 -19.76 -31.86 30.78
C ALA A 51 -20.17 -31.93 29.29
N GLN A 52 -20.90 -30.91 28.84
CA GLN A 52 -21.35 -30.78 27.44
C GLN A 52 -20.20 -30.39 26.48
N PRO A 53 -20.26 -30.84 25.21
CA PRO A 53 -19.16 -30.66 24.25
C PRO A 53 -18.98 -29.22 23.76
N MET A 54 -17.71 -28.82 23.73
CA MET A 54 -17.12 -27.54 23.32
C MET A 54 -17.49 -27.05 21.90
N GLN A 55 -18.18 -27.85 21.10
CA GLN A 55 -18.58 -27.49 19.73
C GLN A 55 -19.68 -26.42 19.67
N GLN A 56 -20.53 -26.30 20.71
CA GLN A 56 -21.61 -25.31 20.73
C GLN A 56 -21.14 -23.86 21.01
N LEU A 57 -19.91 -23.67 21.50
CA LEU A 57 -19.35 -22.34 21.78
C LEU A 57 -18.83 -21.65 20.51
N LEU A 58 -18.40 -22.42 19.50
CA LEU A 58 -17.83 -21.90 18.25
C LEU A 58 -18.89 -21.41 17.26
N GLU A 59 -20.11 -21.94 17.30
CA GLU A 59 -21.21 -21.48 16.44
C GLU A 59 -21.80 -20.13 16.88
N LYS A 60 -21.78 -19.83 18.19
CA LYS A 60 -22.28 -18.54 18.73
C LYS A 60 -21.40 -17.33 18.38
N VAL A 61 -20.12 -17.53 18.06
CA VAL A 61 -19.21 -16.44 17.67
C VAL A 61 -19.44 -16.03 16.20
N SER A 62 -19.94 -16.94 15.36
CA SER A 62 -20.12 -16.71 13.92
C SER A 62 -21.42 -15.94 13.59
N SER A 63 -22.44 -16.00 14.44
CA SER A 63 -23.72 -15.29 14.23
C SER A 63 -23.67 -13.81 14.61
N ASN A 64 -22.86 -13.41 15.59
CA ASN A 64 -22.78 -12.02 16.08
C ASN A 64 -22.05 -11.05 15.12
N LEU A 65 -21.34 -11.55 14.10
CA LEU A 65 -20.63 -10.70 13.12
C LEU A 65 -21.53 -10.21 11.96
N LYS A 66 -22.78 -10.65 11.87
CA LYS A 66 -23.69 -10.28 10.77
C LYS A 66 -24.54 -9.02 11.03
N GLU A 67 -24.62 -8.50 12.26
CA GLU A 67 -25.53 -7.38 12.59
C GLU A 67 -24.90 -5.98 12.61
N LEU A 68 -23.58 -5.82 12.43
CA LEU A 68 -22.89 -4.54 12.64
C LEU A 68 -22.75 -3.62 11.41
N ASN A 69 -23.52 -3.83 10.34
CA ASN A 69 -23.28 -3.16 9.06
C ASN A 69 -24.45 -2.31 8.54
N LYS A 70 -24.89 -1.28 9.29
CA LYS A 70 -25.78 -0.21 8.81
C LYS A 70 -25.58 1.13 9.55
N GLN A 71 -24.40 1.75 9.48
CA GLN A 71 -24.24 3.17 9.84
C GLN A 71 -23.20 3.83 8.91
N PRO A 72 -23.51 4.95 8.25
CA PRO A 72 -22.54 5.69 7.44
C PRO A 72 -21.57 6.47 8.34
N ILE A 73 -20.31 6.02 8.40
CA ILE A 73 -19.25 6.69 9.15
C ILE A 73 -18.85 7.98 8.42
N SER A 74 -19.26 9.14 8.95
CA SER A 74 -18.78 10.45 8.49
C SER A 74 -17.30 10.59 8.83
N LYS A 75 -16.44 10.79 7.82
CA LYS A 75 -14.99 10.98 7.98
C LYS A 75 -14.70 12.30 8.72
N PRO A 76 -14.12 12.31 9.93
CA PRO A 76 -13.63 13.55 10.52
C PRO A 76 -12.28 13.96 9.91
N ASN A 77 -11.97 15.25 10.01
CA ASN A 77 -10.81 15.93 9.44
C ASN A 77 -9.45 15.40 9.97
N PHE A 78 -8.99 14.27 9.43
CA PHE A 78 -7.73 13.59 9.76
C PHE A 78 -6.48 14.52 9.68
N MET A 79 -6.48 15.50 8.77
CA MET A 79 -5.33 16.41 8.59
C MET A 79 -5.14 17.41 9.75
N LYS A 80 -6.21 17.79 10.48
CA LYS A 80 -6.08 18.65 11.68
C LYS A 80 -5.52 17.87 12.88
N SER A 81 -5.77 16.57 12.95
CA SER A 81 -5.16 15.66 13.95
C SER A 81 -3.64 15.56 13.77
N LEU A 82 -3.16 15.52 12.51
CA LEU A 82 -1.74 15.35 12.19
C LEU A 82 -0.86 16.56 12.59
N ALA A 83 -1.38 17.78 12.50
CA ALA A 83 -0.62 18.98 12.89
C ALA A 83 -0.44 19.09 14.42
N ASN A 84 -1.45 18.66 15.18
CA ASN A 84 -1.37 18.57 16.64
C ASN A 84 -0.44 17.44 17.09
N SER A 85 -0.35 16.34 16.34
CA SER A 85 0.55 15.23 16.67
C SER A 85 2.02 15.61 16.58
N LYS A 86 2.43 16.50 15.67
CA LYS A 86 3.83 16.96 15.56
C LYS A 86 4.28 17.79 16.76
N ARG A 87 3.44 18.69 17.26
CA ARG A 87 3.74 19.48 18.46
C ARG A 87 3.80 18.60 19.70
N PHE A 88 2.90 17.62 19.79
CA PHE A 88 2.92 16.59 20.83
C PHE A 88 4.20 15.75 20.75
N ALA A 89 4.57 15.25 19.58
CA ALA A 89 5.80 14.47 19.36
C ALA A 89 7.05 15.27 19.73
N ASN A 90 7.14 16.55 19.37
CA ASN A 90 8.29 17.38 19.73
C ASN A 90 8.38 17.65 21.24
N LYS A 91 7.24 17.90 21.91
CA LYS A 91 7.18 18.06 23.38
C LYS A 91 7.52 16.76 24.10
N LEU A 92 7.09 15.63 23.54
CA LEU A 92 7.40 14.29 24.03
C LEU A 92 8.90 14.00 23.88
N MET A 93 9.48 14.27 22.70
CA MET A 93 10.91 14.12 22.42
C MET A 93 11.80 14.99 23.31
N SER A 94 11.43 16.27 23.54
CA SER A 94 12.21 17.15 24.43
C SER A 94 12.18 16.67 25.88
N THR A 95 11.04 16.13 26.33
CA THR A 95 10.89 15.51 27.64
C THR A 95 11.76 14.26 27.73
N LEU A 96 11.78 13.42 26.68
CA LEU A 96 12.57 12.19 26.66
C LEU A 96 14.07 12.41 26.61
N THR A 97 14.53 13.46 25.91
CA THR A 97 15.97 13.79 25.82
C THR A 97 16.53 14.17 27.20
N GLN A 98 15.70 14.74 28.09
CA GLN A 98 16.11 15.02 29.47
C GLN A 98 16.22 13.75 30.32
N TYR A 99 15.62 12.63 29.88
CA TYR A 99 15.60 11.39 30.62
C TYR A 99 16.55 10.30 30.10
N THR A 100 17.09 10.44 28.89
CA THR A 100 17.99 9.46 28.24
C THR A 100 19.31 9.22 28.96
N THR A 101 19.64 9.97 30.02
CA THR A 101 20.88 9.79 30.80
C THR A 101 20.69 9.03 32.11
N LYS A 102 19.46 8.77 32.54
CA LYS A 102 19.19 7.84 33.64
C LYS A 102 18.80 6.50 33.03
N GLU A 103 19.73 5.56 33.03
CA GLU A 103 19.48 4.15 32.70
C GLU A 103 18.19 3.70 33.40
N ASP A 104 17.41 2.84 32.71
CA ASP A 104 16.15 2.30 33.22
C ASP A 104 16.43 1.43 34.46
N GLN A 105 16.56 2.07 35.62
CA GLN A 105 16.79 1.40 36.89
C GLN A 105 15.60 0.50 37.17
N LEU A 106 15.87 -0.80 37.17
CA LEU A 106 14.94 -1.80 37.65
C LEU A 106 14.67 -1.58 39.14
N ILE A 107 13.52 -2.02 39.60
CA ILE A 107 13.23 -2.14 41.02
C ILE A 107 14.27 -3.07 41.68
N SER A 108 14.45 -2.90 42.99
CA SER A 108 15.37 -3.72 43.76
C SER A 108 14.96 -5.19 43.74
N GLN A 109 15.92 -6.10 43.98
CA GLN A 109 15.63 -7.53 44.09
C GLN A 109 14.62 -7.85 45.20
N GLN A 110 14.64 -7.06 46.29
CA GLN A 110 13.67 -7.19 47.38
C GLN A 110 12.24 -6.87 46.91
N GLU A 111 12.06 -5.76 46.19
CA GLU A 111 10.76 -5.40 45.61
C GLU A 111 10.28 -6.46 44.61
N MET A 112 11.18 -6.99 43.79
CA MET A 112 10.84 -8.06 42.85
C MET A 112 10.39 -9.35 43.58
N SER A 113 11.06 -9.72 44.68
CA SER A 113 10.66 -10.84 45.53
C SER A 113 9.29 -10.63 46.17
N LEU A 114 8.98 -9.41 46.62
CA LEU A 114 7.66 -9.07 47.16
C LEU A 114 6.55 -9.19 46.08
N LEU A 115 6.84 -8.79 44.84
CA LEU A 115 5.89 -9.00 43.74
C LEU A 115 5.68 -10.49 43.45
N ASN A 116 6.74 -11.29 43.48
CA ASN A 116 6.64 -12.74 43.27
C ASN A 116 5.86 -13.45 44.39
N GLU A 117 6.06 -13.03 45.64
CA GLU A 117 5.30 -13.55 46.78
C GLU A 117 3.81 -13.19 46.64
N LYS A 118 3.51 -11.95 46.24
CA LYS A 118 2.14 -11.44 46.16
C LYS A 118 1.36 -11.95 44.96
N TYR A 119 1.96 -11.99 43.77
CA TYR A 119 1.26 -12.26 42.51
C TYR A 119 1.68 -13.57 41.82
N GLY A 120 2.59 -14.33 42.43
CA GLY A 120 3.12 -15.59 41.91
C GLY A 120 4.33 -15.40 41.02
N ASP A 121 4.72 -16.44 40.29
CA ASP A 121 6.03 -16.46 39.63
C ASP A 121 6.07 -15.53 38.40
N THR A 122 7.19 -14.83 38.23
CA THR A 122 7.44 -14.01 37.04
C THR A 122 7.59 -14.91 35.81
N VAL A 123 6.67 -14.76 34.86
CA VAL A 123 6.70 -15.49 33.58
C VAL A 123 7.65 -14.82 32.60
N ARG A 124 7.59 -13.49 32.50
CA ARG A 124 8.36 -12.71 31.52
C ARG A 124 8.48 -11.26 31.95
N ILE A 125 9.62 -10.64 31.65
CA ILE A 125 9.79 -9.19 31.71
C ILE A 125 9.76 -8.65 30.28
N LEU A 126 8.90 -7.67 30.05
CA LEU A 126 8.75 -6.96 28.79
C LEU A 126 9.47 -5.61 28.86
N GLY A 127 10.12 -5.22 27.77
CA GLY A 127 10.90 -3.99 27.67
C GLY A 127 10.30 -2.98 26.70
N GLN A 128 11.05 -1.91 26.43
CA GLN A 128 10.65 -0.87 25.50
C GLN A 128 10.29 -1.45 24.10
N GLY A 129 9.16 -1.03 23.57
CA GLY A 129 8.61 -1.48 22.28
C GLY A 129 7.66 -2.66 22.37
N ASP A 130 7.70 -3.43 23.46
CA ASP A 130 6.78 -4.56 23.66
C ASP A 130 5.35 -4.06 23.95
N GLY A 131 4.37 -4.79 23.43
CA GLY A 131 2.95 -4.59 23.70
C GLY A 131 2.38 -5.70 24.58
N PHE A 132 1.36 -5.40 25.37
CA PHE A 132 0.65 -6.39 26.18
C PHE A 132 -0.81 -6.02 26.44
N GLY A 133 -1.59 -7.04 26.78
CA GLY A 133 -3.01 -6.91 27.13
C GLY A 133 -3.96 -6.98 25.94
N GLU A 134 -3.48 -7.42 24.78
CA GLU A 134 -4.23 -7.59 23.54
C GLU A 134 -5.30 -8.69 23.62
N VAL A 135 -4.99 -9.81 24.29
CA VAL A 135 -5.87 -10.99 24.33
C VAL A 135 -7.24 -10.66 24.92
N ALA A 136 -7.25 -9.99 26.08
CA ALA A 136 -8.49 -9.61 26.77
C ALA A 136 -9.35 -8.63 25.95
N ILE A 137 -8.74 -7.83 25.08
CA ILE A 137 -9.47 -6.91 24.20
C ILE A 137 -10.04 -7.68 23.00
N ILE A 138 -9.23 -8.55 22.40
CA ILE A 138 -9.58 -9.29 21.19
C ILE A 138 -10.66 -10.33 21.46
N GLU A 139 -10.53 -11.07 22.57
CA GLU A 139 -11.39 -12.21 22.91
C GLU A 139 -12.49 -11.84 23.92
N GLY A 140 -12.38 -10.68 24.59
CA GLY A 140 -13.29 -10.32 25.68
C GLY A 140 -13.13 -11.21 26.91
N THR A 141 -12.00 -11.90 27.04
CA THR A 141 -11.68 -12.78 28.16
C THR A 141 -11.05 -11.99 29.33
N PRO A 142 -11.14 -12.49 30.57
CA PRO A 142 -10.41 -11.91 31.70
C PRO A 142 -8.90 -11.89 31.47
N ARG A 143 -8.18 -11.02 32.18
CA ARG A 143 -6.71 -10.93 32.11
C ARG A 143 -6.09 -12.27 32.54
N GLY A 144 -5.27 -12.87 31.68
CA GLY A 144 -4.66 -14.18 31.95
C GLY A 144 -3.37 -14.13 32.78
N LEU A 145 -2.83 -12.94 33.07
CA LEU A 145 -1.63 -12.72 33.87
C LEU A 145 -1.77 -11.40 34.63
N THR A 146 -1.02 -11.24 35.71
CA THR A 146 -0.87 -9.96 36.44
C THR A 146 0.28 -9.16 35.82
N ALA A 147 0.10 -7.86 35.61
CA ALA A 147 1.14 -6.98 35.07
C ALA A 147 1.53 -5.89 36.08
N CYS A 148 2.81 -5.77 36.38
CA CYS A 148 3.37 -4.75 37.29
C CYS A 148 4.54 -4.01 36.64
N ALA A 149 4.72 -2.73 36.93
CA ALA A 149 5.89 -1.98 36.50
C ALA A 149 7.12 -2.47 37.28
N VAL A 150 8.18 -2.88 36.57
CA VAL A 150 9.43 -3.38 37.19
C VAL A 150 10.61 -2.42 37.00
N SER A 151 10.42 -1.32 36.26
CA SER A 151 11.33 -0.16 36.31
C SER A 151 10.80 0.88 37.29
N GLN A 152 11.69 1.65 37.91
CA GLN A 152 11.31 2.74 38.83
C GLN A 152 10.32 3.73 38.21
N ASP A 153 10.46 4.00 36.91
CA ASP A 153 9.54 4.79 36.11
C ASP A 153 9.20 4.04 34.82
N CYS A 154 7.91 3.77 34.60
CA CYS A 154 7.40 3.12 33.40
C CYS A 154 6.40 4.04 32.69
N PHE A 155 6.62 4.28 31.39
CA PHE A 155 5.74 5.09 30.56
C PHE A 155 5.10 4.21 29.50
N LEU A 156 3.77 4.23 29.44
CA LEU A 156 2.98 3.36 28.58
C LEU A 156 2.17 4.18 27.58
N LEU A 157 2.26 3.84 26.30
CA LEU A 157 1.26 4.25 25.31
C LEU A 157 0.04 3.35 25.46
N ILE A 158 -1.14 3.96 25.33
CA ILE A 158 -2.41 3.27 25.51
C ILE A 158 -3.20 3.40 24.25
N LEU A 159 -3.63 2.26 23.73
CA LEU A 159 -4.61 2.16 22.67
C LEU A 159 -5.90 1.61 23.28
N LYS A 160 -6.96 2.41 23.23
CA LYS A 160 -8.26 1.98 23.74
C LYS A 160 -8.89 0.95 22.81
N LYS A 161 -9.78 0.12 23.33
CA LYS A 161 -10.54 -0.87 22.56
C LYS A 161 -11.30 -0.25 21.39
N GLU A 162 -11.97 0.88 21.60
CA GLU A 162 -12.71 1.58 20.54
C GLU A 162 -11.80 1.94 19.34
N ASP A 163 -10.63 2.49 19.61
CA ASP A 163 -9.65 2.86 18.59
C ASP A 163 -9.00 1.63 17.95
N PHE A 164 -8.70 0.62 18.77
CA PHE A 164 -8.16 -0.66 18.31
C PHE A 164 -9.13 -1.36 17.35
N ASP A 165 -10.43 -1.39 17.68
CA ASP A 165 -11.46 -2.01 16.85
C ASP A 165 -11.60 -1.28 15.51
N ILE A 166 -11.51 0.06 15.49
CA ILE A 166 -11.49 0.83 14.23
C ILE A 166 -10.31 0.43 13.36
N VAL A 167 -9.10 0.39 13.93
CA VAL A 167 -7.88 0.00 13.18
C VAL A 167 -7.98 -1.46 12.70
N LYS A 168 -8.46 -2.37 13.56
CA LYS A 168 -8.69 -3.78 13.23
C LYS A 168 -9.70 -3.91 12.10
N GLN A 169 -10.81 -3.19 12.14
CA GLN A 169 -11.82 -3.20 11.07
C GLN A 169 -11.24 -2.71 9.74
N GLN A 170 -10.46 -1.62 9.76
CA GLN A 170 -9.77 -1.13 8.56
C GLN A 170 -8.80 -2.17 7.98
N PHE A 171 -8.05 -2.85 8.84
CA PHE A 171 -7.13 -3.90 8.43
C PHE A 171 -7.85 -5.12 7.84
N VAL A 172 -8.90 -5.61 8.51
CA VAL A 172 -9.74 -6.71 8.02
C VAL A 172 -10.38 -6.35 6.68
N GLN A 173 -10.89 -5.13 6.54
CA GLN A 173 -11.48 -4.65 5.29
C GLN A 173 -10.43 -4.56 4.18
N SER A 174 -9.24 -4.04 4.47
CA SER A 174 -8.13 -4.01 3.51
C SER A 174 -7.73 -5.40 3.03
N ILE A 175 -7.58 -6.37 3.94
CA ILE A 175 -7.30 -7.77 3.57
C ILE A 175 -8.43 -8.35 2.72
N LYS A 176 -9.68 -8.10 3.09
CA LYS A 176 -10.84 -8.56 2.33
C LYS A 176 -10.83 -8.01 0.90
N GLU A 177 -10.52 -6.73 0.72
CA GLU A 177 -10.39 -6.10 -0.60
C GLU A 177 -9.25 -6.69 -1.42
N LYS A 178 -8.06 -6.89 -0.80
CA LYS A 178 -6.93 -7.58 -1.44
C LYS A 178 -7.32 -8.98 -1.91
N LYS A 179 -7.93 -9.78 -1.03
CA LYS A 179 -8.42 -11.13 -1.36
C LYS A 179 -9.40 -11.12 -2.51
N ASN A 180 -10.40 -10.22 -2.46
CA ASN A 180 -11.39 -10.11 -3.53
C ASN A 180 -10.73 -9.82 -4.87
N LEU A 181 -9.73 -8.93 -4.91
CA LEU A 181 -9.01 -8.62 -6.15
C LEU A 181 -8.17 -9.80 -6.63
N ILE A 182 -7.47 -10.48 -5.72
CA ILE A 182 -6.69 -11.70 -6.01
C ILE A 182 -7.61 -12.79 -6.56
N TYR A 183 -8.74 -13.10 -5.93
CA TYR A 183 -9.67 -14.15 -6.40
C TYR A 183 -10.45 -13.77 -7.65
N THR A 184 -10.60 -12.49 -7.93
CA THR A 184 -11.14 -12.04 -9.23
C THR A 184 -10.11 -12.30 -10.32
N LYS A 185 -8.82 -12.22 -9.98
CA LYS A 185 -7.74 -12.29 -10.94
C LYS A 185 -7.23 -13.70 -11.19
N PHE A 186 -7.07 -14.48 -10.14
CA PHE A 186 -6.64 -15.86 -10.18
C PHE A 186 -7.86 -16.76 -9.98
N GLU A 187 -8.07 -17.70 -10.90
CA GLU A 187 -9.21 -18.63 -10.86
C GLU A 187 -8.99 -19.71 -9.80
N VAL A 188 -8.89 -19.32 -8.53
CA VAL A 188 -8.60 -20.24 -7.42
C VAL A 188 -9.70 -20.27 -6.37
N LYS A 189 -10.93 -20.04 -6.83
CA LYS A 189 -12.11 -20.14 -5.99
C LYS A 189 -12.20 -21.58 -5.49
N ASP A 190 -12.31 -21.71 -4.17
CA ASP A 190 -12.52 -22.95 -3.41
C ASP A 190 -11.32 -23.88 -3.18
N ALA A 191 -10.18 -23.68 -3.84
CA ALA A 191 -9.00 -24.54 -3.62
C ALA A 191 -8.11 -24.09 -2.44
N TYR A 192 -8.19 -22.83 -2.01
CA TYR A 192 -7.29 -22.31 -0.97
C TYR A 192 -7.93 -22.25 0.41
N SER A 193 -7.19 -22.76 1.40
CA SER A 193 -7.51 -22.55 2.81
C SER A 193 -7.50 -21.06 3.17
N THR A 194 -8.25 -20.68 4.21
CA THR A 194 -8.27 -19.31 4.72
C THR A 194 -6.88 -18.80 5.10
N ALA A 195 -6.04 -19.68 5.65
CA ALA A 195 -4.66 -19.37 6.04
C ALA A 195 -3.77 -19.08 4.84
N LEU A 196 -3.81 -19.94 3.80
CA LEU A 196 -3.06 -19.71 2.57
C LEU A 196 -3.51 -18.42 1.87
N SER A 197 -4.82 -18.21 1.80
CA SER A 197 -5.40 -17.00 1.21
C SER A 197 -4.99 -15.71 1.94
N ASN A 198 -4.92 -15.75 3.27
CA ASN A 198 -4.38 -14.65 4.07
C ASN A 198 -2.90 -14.42 3.73
N SER A 199 -2.10 -15.50 3.67
CA SER A 199 -0.69 -15.44 3.32
C SER A 199 -0.45 -14.79 1.95
N LEU A 200 -1.23 -15.16 0.93
CA LEU A 200 -1.16 -14.54 -0.39
C LEU A 200 -1.52 -13.04 -0.34
N ALA A 201 -2.58 -12.67 0.37
CA ALA A 201 -2.98 -11.27 0.53
C ALA A 201 -1.93 -10.42 1.27
N TYR A 202 -1.21 -11.00 2.23
CA TYR A 202 -0.12 -10.34 2.95
C TYR A 202 1.14 -10.16 2.10
N SER A 203 1.30 -10.95 1.04
CA SER A 203 2.45 -10.86 0.14
C SER A 203 2.36 -9.68 -0.83
N PHE A 204 1.22 -8.97 -0.85
CA PHE A 204 1.06 -7.74 -1.61
C PHE A 204 1.17 -6.52 -0.70
N ASP A 205 2.12 -5.65 -0.99
CA ASP A 205 2.13 -4.29 -0.47
C ASP A 205 1.08 -3.43 -1.18
N VAL A 206 0.62 -2.35 -0.55
CA VAL A 206 -0.33 -1.41 -1.16
C VAL A 206 0.25 -0.02 -1.12
N GLU A 207 0.41 0.58 -2.29
CA GLU A 207 0.90 1.95 -2.43
C GLU A 207 -0.05 2.79 -3.25
N SER A 208 -0.07 4.10 -2.95
CA SER A 208 -0.83 5.09 -3.69
C SER A 208 0.10 6.01 -4.45
N PHE A 209 -0.20 6.18 -5.73
CA PHE A 209 0.58 6.95 -6.67
C PHE A 209 -0.22 8.16 -7.16
N GLN A 210 0.49 9.26 -7.40
CA GLN A 210 -0.07 10.51 -7.91
C GLN A 210 -0.11 10.50 -9.44
N HIS A 211 -0.92 11.37 -10.03
CA HIS A 211 -0.90 11.65 -11.46
C HIS A 211 0.54 11.87 -11.97
N ASN A 212 0.84 11.32 -13.15
CA ASN A 212 2.15 11.31 -13.80
C ASN A 212 3.26 10.51 -13.09
N ALA A 213 2.97 9.78 -12.01
CA ALA A 213 3.96 8.87 -11.43
C ALA A 213 4.33 7.77 -12.44
N ILE A 214 5.64 7.53 -12.59
CA ILE A 214 6.19 6.51 -13.49
C ILE A 214 6.36 5.22 -12.68
N LEU A 215 5.73 4.14 -13.14
CA LEU A 215 5.74 2.83 -12.47
C LEU A 215 6.77 1.89 -13.10
N ALA A 216 6.88 1.96 -14.43
CA ALA A 216 7.83 1.17 -15.22
C ALA A 216 8.38 2.00 -16.36
N VAL A 217 9.62 1.71 -16.74
CA VAL A 217 10.32 2.34 -17.86
C VAL A 217 10.80 1.22 -18.78
N GLU A 218 10.45 1.32 -20.06
CA GLU A 218 10.86 0.35 -21.08
C GLU A 218 12.38 0.16 -21.09
N GLY A 219 12.81 -1.11 -21.16
CA GLY A 219 14.21 -1.50 -21.18
C GLY A 219 14.91 -1.49 -19.81
N MET A 220 14.22 -1.09 -18.73
CA MET A 220 14.77 -1.14 -17.38
C MET A 220 14.43 -2.46 -16.71
N GLN A 221 15.38 -2.99 -15.94
CA GLN A 221 15.13 -4.16 -15.09
C GLN A 221 14.31 -3.77 -13.86
N GLN A 222 13.35 -4.61 -13.51
CA GLN A 222 12.50 -4.45 -12.34
C GLN A 222 12.33 -5.77 -11.60
N LYS A 223 12.08 -5.67 -10.29
CA LYS A 223 11.88 -6.84 -9.41
C LYS A 223 10.43 -6.98 -8.93
N VAL A 224 9.59 -5.99 -9.24
CA VAL A 224 8.21 -5.91 -8.76
C VAL A 224 7.28 -5.72 -9.94
N PHE A 225 6.09 -6.27 -9.84
CA PHE A 225 4.99 -6.01 -10.76
C PHE A 225 3.76 -5.58 -9.95
N TYR A 226 2.77 -5.02 -10.63
CA TYR A 226 1.65 -4.35 -9.98
C TYR A 226 0.32 -4.95 -10.40
N LEU A 227 -0.63 -5.01 -9.47
CA LEU A 227 -2.05 -5.27 -9.72
C LEU A 227 -2.86 -4.02 -9.37
N ILE A 228 -3.61 -3.49 -10.33
CA ILE A 228 -4.32 -2.22 -10.16
C ILE A 228 -5.55 -2.43 -9.27
N ALA A 229 -5.54 -1.84 -8.06
CA ALA A 229 -6.69 -1.85 -7.17
C ALA A 229 -7.69 -0.72 -7.49
N SER A 230 -7.18 0.46 -7.85
CA SER A 230 -7.97 1.59 -8.36
C SER A 230 -7.11 2.57 -9.18
N GLY A 231 -7.76 3.36 -10.05
CA GLY A 231 -7.11 4.33 -10.93
C GLY A 231 -6.78 3.76 -12.32
N ASP A 232 -6.22 4.62 -13.15
CA ASP A 232 -5.97 4.37 -14.57
C ASP A 232 -4.48 4.59 -14.90
N ILE A 233 -3.89 3.61 -15.58
CA ILE A 233 -2.48 3.58 -15.94
C ILE A 233 -2.33 3.57 -17.45
N LEU A 234 -1.60 4.51 -18.01
CA LEU A 234 -1.27 4.53 -19.44
C LEU A 234 -0.02 3.68 -19.70
N LEU A 235 -0.14 2.74 -20.65
CA LEU A 235 0.98 2.01 -21.23
C LEU A 235 1.47 2.69 -22.50
N GLU A 236 2.79 2.79 -22.60
CA GLU A 236 3.51 3.56 -23.61
C GLU A 236 4.70 2.72 -24.12
N LYS A 237 5.01 2.77 -25.42
CA LYS A 237 6.15 2.08 -26.04
C LYS A 237 6.92 3.02 -26.94
N TYR A 238 8.25 2.95 -26.90
CA TYR A 238 9.14 3.76 -27.70
C TYR A 238 9.48 3.06 -29.02
N ILE A 239 8.91 3.53 -30.13
CA ILE A 239 9.17 2.96 -31.46
C ILE A 239 9.82 4.04 -32.34
N GLY A 240 11.01 3.73 -32.85
CA GLY A 240 11.86 4.70 -33.56
C GLY A 240 12.32 5.82 -32.63
N ASN A 241 11.68 6.99 -32.74
CA ASN A 241 11.95 8.19 -31.92
C ASN A 241 10.69 8.80 -31.30
N LYS A 242 9.59 8.04 -31.25
CA LYS A 242 8.31 8.51 -30.73
C LYS A 242 7.81 7.55 -29.65
N ASN A 243 7.24 8.13 -28.61
CA ASN A 243 6.51 7.37 -27.60
C ASN A 243 5.06 7.21 -28.08
N ILE A 244 4.64 5.96 -28.29
CA ILE A 244 3.32 5.59 -28.78
C ILE A 244 2.51 5.07 -27.59
N LYS A 245 1.32 5.65 -27.40
CA LYS A 245 0.35 5.20 -26.39
C LYS A 245 -0.29 3.90 -26.87
N ILE A 246 -0.15 2.85 -26.07
CA ILE A 246 -0.63 1.51 -26.43
C ILE A 246 -2.05 1.30 -25.92
N CYS A 247 -2.25 1.43 -24.60
CA CYS A 247 -3.57 1.29 -24.00
C CYS A 247 -3.63 1.91 -22.61
N ILE A 248 -4.84 2.04 -22.07
CA ILE A 248 -5.09 2.39 -20.67
C ILE A 248 -5.47 1.11 -19.93
N LEU A 249 -4.75 0.85 -18.83
CA LEU A 249 -5.03 -0.22 -17.90
C LEU A 249 -5.86 0.28 -16.73
N THR A 250 -6.83 -0.52 -16.31
CA THR A 250 -7.79 -0.21 -15.25
C THR A 250 -7.75 -1.26 -14.13
N LYS A 251 -8.60 -1.07 -13.11
CA LYS A 251 -8.76 -2.00 -11.97
C LYS A 251 -8.81 -3.48 -12.40
N GLY A 252 -8.06 -4.32 -11.68
CA GLY A 252 -7.97 -5.77 -11.88
C GLY A 252 -6.98 -6.21 -12.96
N GLN A 253 -6.31 -5.27 -13.63
CA GLN A 253 -5.27 -5.58 -14.61
C GLN A 253 -3.87 -5.48 -13.98
N PHE A 254 -2.96 -6.29 -14.51
CA PHE A 254 -1.54 -6.21 -14.15
C PHE A 254 -0.81 -5.13 -14.95
N VAL A 255 0.23 -4.58 -14.32
CA VAL A 255 1.27 -3.73 -14.93
C VAL A 255 2.61 -4.41 -14.69
N ALA A 256 3.46 -4.42 -15.71
CA ALA A 256 4.80 -5.01 -15.68
C ALA A 256 4.78 -6.53 -15.42
N GLU A 257 3.70 -7.23 -15.78
CA GLU A 257 3.57 -8.68 -15.64
C GLU A 257 4.62 -9.45 -16.46
N GLU A 258 5.20 -8.82 -17.49
CA GLU A 258 6.30 -9.38 -18.27
C GLU A 258 7.51 -9.77 -17.41
N ILE A 259 7.72 -9.11 -16.26
CA ILE A 259 8.82 -9.42 -15.34
C ILE A 259 8.72 -10.83 -14.79
N VAL A 260 7.50 -11.33 -14.60
CA VAL A 260 7.24 -12.70 -14.13
C VAL A 260 7.54 -13.70 -15.24
N VAL A 261 7.28 -13.35 -16.50
CA VAL A 261 7.41 -14.25 -17.65
C VAL A 261 8.83 -14.26 -18.23
N ASN A 262 9.46 -13.09 -18.30
CA ASN A 262 10.77 -12.89 -18.90
C ASN A 262 11.89 -13.25 -17.92
N GLN A 263 12.94 -13.89 -18.42
CA GLN A 263 14.07 -14.31 -17.61
C GLN A 263 14.90 -13.11 -17.12
N ASP A 264 15.08 -12.12 -17.98
CA ASP A 264 15.89 -10.92 -17.73
C ASP A 264 15.22 -9.87 -16.82
N SER A 265 13.92 -10.03 -16.54
CA SER A 265 13.12 -9.10 -15.74
C SER A 265 13.10 -7.67 -16.28
N VAL A 266 13.23 -7.52 -17.60
CA VAL A 266 13.21 -6.22 -18.28
C VAL A 266 11.76 -5.84 -18.65
N CYS A 267 11.38 -4.59 -18.38
CA CYS A 267 10.09 -4.05 -18.79
C CYS A 267 10.03 -3.85 -20.31
N GLU A 268 8.96 -4.34 -20.93
CA GLU A 268 8.73 -4.16 -22.37
C GLU A 268 8.01 -2.85 -22.70
N TYR A 269 7.38 -2.24 -21.71
CA TYR A 269 6.59 -1.03 -21.83
C TYR A 269 6.91 -0.05 -20.71
N SER A 270 6.74 1.24 -21.01
CA SER A 270 6.68 2.28 -19.98
C SER A 270 5.25 2.39 -19.44
N ALA A 271 5.10 2.59 -18.14
CA ALA A 271 3.81 2.69 -17.48
C ALA A 271 3.75 3.94 -16.60
N ARG A 272 2.68 4.73 -16.75
CA ARG A 272 2.49 5.99 -16.02
C ARG A 272 1.05 6.16 -15.54
N VAL A 273 0.87 6.65 -14.33
CA VAL A 273 -0.44 6.98 -13.77
C VAL A 273 -1.05 8.18 -14.49
N ILE A 274 -2.28 8.03 -15.00
CA ILE A 274 -3.02 9.13 -15.65
C ILE A 274 -4.22 9.61 -14.84
N SER A 275 -4.74 8.79 -13.93
CA SER A 275 -5.73 9.27 -12.95
C SER A 275 -5.09 10.24 -11.96
N ASN A 276 -5.92 11.02 -11.24
CA ASN A 276 -5.42 11.92 -10.19
C ASN A 276 -4.68 11.15 -9.09
N HIS A 277 -5.22 9.98 -8.74
CA HIS A 277 -4.61 9.02 -7.82
C HIS A 277 -4.85 7.61 -8.35
N ALA A 278 -3.89 6.71 -8.11
CA ALA A 278 -4.04 5.28 -8.35
C ALA A 278 -3.53 4.51 -7.13
N THR A 279 -4.21 3.41 -6.78
CA THR A 279 -3.77 2.51 -5.72
C THR A 279 -3.42 1.18 -6.34
N LEU A 280 -2.19 0.72 -6.10
CA LEU A 280 -1.64 -0.49 -6.68
C LEU A 280 -1.25 -1.48 -5.58
N MET A 281 -1.51 -2.75 -5.83
CA MET A 281 -0.95 -3.86 -5.07
C MET A 281 0.40 -4.24 -5.69
N ILE A 282 1.48 -4.18 -4.92
CA ILE A 282 2.86 -4.44 -5.38
C ILE A 282 3.27 -5.84 -4.95
N MET A 283 3.85 -6.60 -5.86
CA MET A 283 4.35 -7.95 -5.59
C MET A 283 5.78 -8.09 -6.09
N ASN A 284 6.65 -8.65 -5.25
CA ASN A 284 8.00 -9.01 -5.66
C ASN A 284 8.00 -10.30 -6.48
N LYS A 285 8.77 -10.35 -7.58
CA LYS A 285 8.93 -11.53 -8.45
C LYS A 285 9.30 -12.77 -7.65
N ASN A 286 10.34 -12.70 -6.81
CA ASN A 286 10.85 -13.85 -6.09
C ASN A 286 9.84 -14.35 -5.05
N GLU A 287 9.20 -13.44 -4.33
CA GLU A 287 8.15 -13.77 -3.38
C GLU A 287 6.94 -14.41 -4.06
N PHE A 288 6.56 -13.92 -5.24
CA PHE A 288 5.53 -14.53 -6.06
C PHE A 288 5.88 -15.98 -6.42
N PHE A 289 7.11 -16.23 -6.90
CA PHE A 289 7.54 -17.59 -7.23
C PHE A 289 7.61 -18.54 -6.04
N GLN A 290 7.95 -18.02 -4.85
CA GLN A 290 8.03 -18.82 -3.62
C GLN A 290 6.66 -19.13 -3.02
N LYS A 291 5.74 -18.17 -3.03
CA LYS A 291 4.47 -18.28 -2.28
C LYS A 291 3.27 -18.66 -3.13
N PHE A 292 3.26 -18.33 -4.43
CA PHE A 292 2.12 -18.61 -5.30
C PHE A 292 2.25 -19.98 -5.96
N PRO A 293 1.15 -20.76 -6.03
CA PRO A 293 1.12 -22.02 -6.76
C PRO A 293 1.38 -21.86 -8.27
N GLU A 294 1.82 -22.96 -8.91
CA GLU A 294 2.19 -22.96 -10.33
C GLU A 294 1.03 -22.57 -11.26
N GLU A 295 -0.21 -22.87 -10.89
CA GLU A 295 -1.40 -22.51 -11.65
C GLU A 295 -1.53 -20.99 -11.80
N CYS A 296 -1.25 -20.23 -10.73
CA CYS A 296 -1.24 -18.78 -10.76
C CYS A 296 -0.16 -18.24 -11.72
N LYS A 297 1.03 -18.87 -11.73
CA LYS A 297 2.15 -18.50 -12.60
C LYS A 297 1.79 -18.73 -14.07
N GLN A 298 1.16 -19.87 -14.36
CA GLN A 298 0.67 -20.19 -15.70
C GLN A 298 -0.44 -19.24 -16.14
N GLN A 299 -1.34 -18.83 -15.25
CA GLN A 299 -2.37 -17.84 -15.55
C GLN A 299 -1.77 -16.48 -15.94
N ILE A 300 -0.80 -15.96 -15.18
CA ILE A 300 -0.10 -14.72 -15.55
C ILE A 300 0.58 -14.87 -16.92
N LYS A 301 1.24 -16.00 -17.17
CA LYS A 301 1.89 -16.28 -18.46
C LYS A 301 0.87 -16.26 -19.61
N LYS A 302 -0.26 -16.94 -19.47
CA LYS A 302 -1.34 -16.96 -20.47
C LYS A 302 -1.90 -15.56 -20.73
N GLU A 303 -2.18 -14.81 -19.66
CA GLU A 303 -2.69 -13.44 -19.78
C GLU A 303 -1.69 -12.52 -20.48
N TYR A 304 -0.42 -12.61 -20.11
CA TYR A 304 0.65 -11.85 -20.74
C TYR A 304 0.73 -12.15 -22.25
N GLN A 305 0.73 -13.43 -22.65
CA GLN A 305 0.76 -13.79 -24.07
C GLN A 305 -0.46 -13.23 -24.84
N ARG A 306 -1.66 -13.35 -24.27
CA ARG A 306 -2.88 -12.80 -24.87
C ARG A 306 -2.77 -11.29 -25.06
N LYS A 307 -2.27 -10.56 -24.06
CA LYS A 307 -2.06 -9.11 -24.14
C LYS A 307 -0.94 -8.76 -25.12
N LYS A 308 0.14 -9.53 -25.15
CA LYS A 308 1.29 -9.31 -26.04
C LYS A 308 0.87 -9.32 -27.50
N LEU A 309 0.06 -10.30 -27.91
CA LEU A 309 -0.48 -10.38 -29.28
C LEU A 309 -1.25 -9.11 -29.65
N PHE A 310 -2.16 -8.66 -28.78
CA PHE A 310 -2.93 -7.42 -28.98
C PHE A 310 -2.02 -6.16 -29.03
N ARG A 311 -0.99 -6.11 -28.18
CA ARG A 311 -0.05 -4.98 -28.13
C ARG A 311 0.90 -4.93 -29.32
N ILE A 312 1.14 -6.05 -30.01
CA ILE A 312 1.97 -6.11 -31.23
C ILE A 312 1.15 -5.71 -32.46
N SER A 313 -0.10 -6.15 -32.58
CA SER A 313 -0.94 -5.81 -33.72
C SER A 313 -1.33 -4.32 -33.76
N PHE A 314 -1.43 -3.67 -32.61
CA PHE A 314 -1.90 -2.28 -32.52
C PHE A 314 -0.92 -1.23 -33.11
N PRO A 315 0.39 -1.28 -32.85
CA PRO A 315 1.36 -0.37 -33.46
C PRO A 315 1.46 -0.50 -34.98
N GLU A 316 1.36 -1.69 -35.56
CA GLU A 316 1.50 -1.91 -37.00
C GLU A 316 0.41 -1.13 -37.76
N GLU A 317 -0.85 -1.32 -37.38
CA GLU A 317 -1.96 -0.56 -37.98
C GLU A 317 -1.86 0.95 -37.78
N THR A 318 -1.33 1.38 -36.64
CA THR A 318 -1.22 2.81 -36.30
C THR A 318 -0.07 3.48 -37.03
N LEU A 319 1.06 2.78 -37.18
CA LEU A 319 2.23 3.27 -37.89
C LEU A 319 1.96 3.39 -39.38
N ASP A 320 1.24 2.44 -39.99
CA ASP A 320 0.84 2.52 -41.40
C ASP A 320 -0.06 3.73 -41.65
N LYS A 321 -1.04 3.97 -40.76
CA LYS A 321 -1.91 5.16 -40.83
C LYS A 321 -1.12 6.46 -40.65
N ILE A 322 -0.08 6.48 -39.82
CA ILE A 322 0.78 7.66 -39.63
C ILE A 322 1.68 7.89 -40.85
N ALA A 323 2.23 6.83 -41.43
CA ALA A 323 3.05 6.90 -42.64
C ALA A 323 2.24 7.46 -43.82
N ASP A 324 0.98 7.02 -43.96
CA ASP A 324 0.06 7.52 -44.99
C ASP A 324 -0.25 9.02 -44.85
N ILE A 325 -0.35 9.54 -43.61
CA ILE A 325 -0.59 10.97 -43.34
C ILE A 325 0.64 11.82 -43.66
N GLN A 326 1.85 11.26 -43.54
CA GLN A 326 3.09 11.99 -43.82
C GLN A 326 3.49 12.01 -45.30
N SER A 327 2.84 11.19 -46.13
CA SER A 327 2.89 11.41 -47.58
C SER A 327 2.05 12.67 -47.89
N PRO A 328 2.65 13.76 -48.39
CA PRO A 328 1.88 14.93 -48.79
C PRO A 328 1.02 14.51 -49.97
N LYS A 329 -0.24 14.13 -49.69
CA LYS A 329 -1.26 14.02 -50.73
C LYS A 329 -1.42 15.43 -51.29
N THR A 330 -0.75 15.69 -52.42
CA THR A 330 -1.04 16.80 -53.31
C THR A 330 -2.48 16.61 -53.78
N SER A 331 -3.42 17.04 -52.95
CA SER A 331 -4.80 17.15 -53.38
C SER A 331 -4.81 18.21 -54.49
N PRO A 332 -5.34 17.91 -55.69
CA PRO A 332 -5.59 18.95 -56.67
C PRO A 332 -6.48 19.99 -55.98
N LYS A 333 -6.10 21.27 -56.08
CA LYS A 333 -6.82 22.42 -55.51
C LYS A 333 -8.32 22.29 -55.82
N GLN A 334 -9.09 21.73 -54.89
CA GLN A 334 -10.55 21.75 -54.98
C GLN A 334 -10.97 23.18 -54.70
N THR A 335 -11.26 23.89 -55.78
CA THR A 335 -11.80 25.24 -55.72
C THR A 335 -13.26 25.08 -55.32
N ILE A 336 -13.55 25.29 -54.03
CA ILE A 336 -14.94 25.30 -53.56
C ILE A 336 -15.60 26.55 -54.15
N LYS A 337 -16.37 26.38 -55.22
CA LYS A 337 -17.29 27.41 -55.71
C LYS A 337 -18.44 27.50 -54.72
N ILE A 338 -18.34 28.45 -53.79
CA ILE A 338 -19.45 28.84 -52.91
C ILE A 338 -20.50 29.50 -53.81
N LYS A 339 -21.58 28.78 -54.13
CA LYS A 339 -22.79 29.40 -54.68
C LYS A 339 -23.50 30.13 -53.55
N VAL A 340 -23.35 31.45 -53.52
CA VAL A 340 -24.13 32.32 -52.64
C VAL A 340 -25.53 32.44 -53.24
N ASN A 341 -26.54 31.94 -52.54
CA ASN A 341 -27.95 32.16 -52.89
C ASN A 341 -28.33 33.59 -52.50
N PRO A 342 -28.77 34.46 -53.43
CA PRO A 342 -29.28 35.77 -53.08
C PRO A 342 -30.77 35.62 -52.73
N LEU A 343 -31.10 35.65 -51.44
CA LEU A 343 -32.47 35.85 -50.99
C LEU A 343 -32.60 37.18 -50.24
N SER A 344 -33.70 37.82 -50.60
CA SER A 344 -34.06 39.22 -50.44
C SER A 344 -34.36 39.64 -49.00
N VAL A 345 -33.81 40.80 -48.68
CA VAL A 345 -34.15 41.81 -47.67
C VAL A 345 -35.61 41.83 -47.17
N ARG A 346 -35.79 41.82 -45.84
CA ARG A 346 -36.58 42.85 -45.11
C ARG A 346 -36.22 42.91 -43.60
N SER A 347 -35.63 44.07 -43.23
CA SER A 347 -35.49 44.76 -41.93
C SER A 347 -36.06 44.10 -40.66
N GLN A 348 -35.37 44.08 -39.51
CA GLN A 348 -34.89 45.24 -38.75
C GLN A 348 -33.58 44.97 -37.96
N GLN A 349 -32.84 46.06 -37.72
CA GLN A 349 -31.57 46.23 -36.98
C GLN A 349 -31.65 45.64 -35.56
N SER A 350 -30.60 45.12 -34.90
CA SER A 350 -29.24 45.67 -34.74
C SER A 350 -28.20 44.64 -34.29
N SER A 351 -27.03 44.67 -34.94
CA SER A 351 -25.67 44.41 -34.44
C SER A 351 -25.37 43.23 -33.49
N TYR A 352 -24.79 42.15 -34.01
CA TYR A 352 -23.59 41.51 -33.42
C TYR A 352 -22.70 40.93 -34.54
N ARG A 353 -21.47 41.47 -34.65
CA ARG A 353 -20.40 40.98 -35.52
C ARG A 353 -19.64 39.85 -34.82
N ASN A 354 -19.17 38.92 -35.64
CA ASN A 354 -18.18 37.89 -35.36
C ASN A 354 -17.13 38.32 -34.32
N SER A 355 -17.14 37.64 -33.17
CA SER A 355 -16.12 37.73 -32.13
C SER A 355 -15.86 36.32 -31.61
N SER A 356 -14.61 35.86 -31.71
CA SER A 356 -14.14 34.64 -31.05
C SER A 356 -14.42 34.73 -29.55
N CYS A 357 -15.42 34.01 -29.06
CA CYS A 357 -15.80 34.05 -27.64
C CYS A 357 -14.78 33.27 -26.80
N GLN A 358 -13.73 33.96 -26.34
CA GLN A 358 -13.13 33.64 -25.05
C GLN A 358 -14.12 34.10 -23.99
N LEU A 359 -14.88 33.16 -23.41
CA LEU A 359 -15.68 33.45 -22.23
C LEU A 359 -14.72 33.68 -21.06
N ASP A 360 -14.72 34.89 -20.52
CA ASP A 360 -14.01 35.19 -19.28
C ASP A 360 -14.61 34.32 -18.16
N ILE A 361 -13.73 33.72 -17.35
CA ILE A 361 -14.12 32.94 -16.16
C ILE A 361 -15.04 33.78 -15.26
N LYS A 362 -14.84 35.11 -15.25
CA LYS A 362 -15.70 36.05 -14.54
C LYS A 362 -17.15 35.99 -15.01
N ASP A 363 -17.39 36.01 -16.32
CA ASP A 363 -18.75 35.97 -16.89
C ASP A 363 -19.46 34.64 -16.59
N ILE A 364 -18.71 33.54 -16.56
CA ILE A 364 -19.24 32.22 -16.20
C ILE A 364 -19.64 32.17 -14.72
N LEU A 365 -18.83 32.76 -13.84
CA LEU A 365 -19.10 32.82 -12.41
C LEU A 365 -20.28 33.73 -12.10
N ASP A 366 -20.36 34.90 -12.73
CA ASP A 366 -21.47 35.84 -12.56
C ASP A 366 -22.79 35.25 -13.07
N LYS A 367 -22.76 34.52 -14.20
CA LYS A 367 -23.92 33.79 -14.70
C LYS A 367 -24.37 32.67 -13.76
N LYS A 368 -23.43 31.93 -13.17
CA LYS A 368 -23.74 30.89 -12.16
C LYS A 368 -24.31 31.50 -10.87
N LYS A 369 -23.75 32.63 -10.42
CA LYS A 369 -24.24 33.37 -9.26
C LYS A 369 -25.69 33.83 -9.48
N SER A 370 -25.98 34.41 -10.65
CA SER A 370 -27.33 34.83 -11.01
C SER A 370 -28.34 33.67 -10.99
N ILE A 371 -27.99 32.53 -11.58
CA ILE A 371 -28.87 31.34 -11.61
C ILE A 371 -29.09 30.79 -10.19
N TYR A 372 -28.06 30.79 -9.35
CA TYR A 372 -28.17 30.29 -7.97
C TYR A 372 -29.01 31.23 -7.10
N CYS A 373 -28.75 32.55 -7.15
CA CYS A 373 -29.55 33.53 -6.43
C CYS A 373 -31.02 33.46 -6.84
N GLN A 374 -31.32 33.25 -8.13
CA GLN A 374 -32.69 33.07 -8.61
C GLN A 374 -33.33 31.77 -8.11
N LYS A 375 -32.55 30.69 -7.96
CA LYS A 375 -33.04 29.39 -7.49
C LYS A 375 -33.31 29.32 -5.97
N TYR A 376 -32.68 30.19 -5.19
CA TYR A 376 -32.75 30.16 -3.71
C TYR A 376 -33.16 31.51 -3.12
N GLN A 377 -34.00 32.29 -3.82
CA GLN A 377 -34.48 33.59 -3.36
C GLN A 377 -35.12 33.53 -1.96
N ASP A 378 -35.76 32.40 -1.62
CA ASP A 378 -36.44 32.21 -0.33
C ASP A 378 -35.54 31.67 0.80
N ASN A 379 -34.23 31.44 0.55
CA ASN A 379 -33.31 30.89 1.53
C ASN A 379 -32.07 31.79 1.72
N GLN A 380 -32.24 32.83 2.53
CA GLN A 380 -31.26 33.88 2.78
C GLN A 380 -29.87 33.33 3.18
N LYS A 381 -29.83 32.28 4.01
CA LYS A 381 -28.59 31.67 4.49
C LYS A 381 -27.77 31.00 3.38
N LYS A 382 -28.42 30.36 2.40
CA LYS A 382 -27.75 29.75 1.24
C LYS A 382 -27.24 30.78 0.23
N CYS A 383 -27.89 31.93 0.14
CA CYS A 383 -27.41 33.05 -0.67
C CYS A 383 -26.14 33.67 -0.07
N GLU A 384 -26.08 33.83 1.25
CA GLU A 384 -24.90 34.38 1.97
C GLU A 384 -23.67 33.47 1.84
N ASP A 385 -23.83 32.15 2.00
CA ASP A 385 -22.72 31.18 1.89
C ASP A 385 -22.04 31.21 0.50
N ILE A 386 -22.80 31.50 -0.56
CA ILE A 386 -22.26 31.59 -1.92
C ILE A 386 -21.63 32.94 -2.23
N ILE A 387 -22.15 34.03 -1.66
CA ILE A 387 -21.49 35.33 -1.75
C ILE A 387 -20.10 35.22 -1.13
N LEU A 388 -20.00 34.61 0.06
CA LEU A 388 -18.74 34.38 0.75
C LEU A 388 -17.76 33.50 -0.05
N PHE A 389 -18.26 32.41 -0.65
CA PHE A 389 -17.44 31.54 -1.50
C PHE A 389 -16.93 32.25 -2.76
N THR A 390 -17.79 33.06 -3.38
CA THR A 390 -17.43 33.79 -4.61
C THR A 390 -16.41 34.88 -4.30
N GLU A 391 -16.55 35.61 -3.19
CA GLU A 391 -15.59 36.63 -2.73
C GLU A 391 -14.23 36.03 -2.37
N MET A 392 -14.20 34.82 -1.79
CA MET A 392 -12.95 34.09 -1.54
C MET A 392 -12.18 33.77 -2.84
N CYS A 393 -12.88 33.51 -3.95
CA CYS A 393 -12.26 33.23 -5.24
C CYS A 393 -11.70 34.48 -5.94
N TYR A 394 -12.11 35.70 -5.53
CA TYR A 394 -11.67 36.96 -6.13
C TYR A 394 -10.55 37.68 -5.35
N SER A 395 -10.05 37.14 -4.24
CA SER A 395 -9.00 37.81 -3.45
C SER A 395 -7.59 37.64 -4.08
N PRO A 396 -6.92 38.74 -4.52
CA PRO A 396 -5.61 38.66 -5.19
C PRO A 396 -4.41 38.46 -4.25
N LYS A 397 -4.62 38.26 -2.93
CA LYS A 397 -3.56 38.42 -1.92
C LYS A 397 -3.49 37.30 -0.89
N ILE A 398 -3.45 36.02 -1.29
CA ILE A 398 -2.94 34.94 -0.43
C ILE A 398 -2.16 33.93 -1.28
N CYS A 399 -0.96 34.32 -1.72
CA CYS A 399 0.07 33.41 -2.23
C CYS A 399 1.26 33.41 -1.27
N HIS A 400 1.10 32.80 -0.10
CA HIS A 400 2.23 32.34 0.71
C HIS A 400 2.29 30.82 0.66
N THR A 401 3.11 30.29 -0.23
CA THR A 401 3.54 28.89 -0.23
C THR A 401 4.59 28.70 0.88
N PRO A 402 4.44 27.71 1.77
CA PRO A 402 5.49 27.38 2.73
C PRO A 402 6.72 26.84 1.98
N SER A 403 7.87 27.45 2.22
CA SER A 403 9.17 26.95 1.77
C SER A 403 9.49 25.63 2.49
N TYR A 404 9.43 24.52 1.76
CA TYR A 404 9.97 23.24 2.23
C TYR A 404 11.46 23.16 1.88
N LYS A 405 12.33 23.38 2.87
CA LYS A 405 13.72 22.94 2.83
C LYS A 405 13.81 21.50 3.34
N LYS A 406 13.96 20.53 2.43
CA LYS A 406 15.05 19.52 2.44
C LYS A 406 15.01 18.61 1.20
N LEU A 407 16.24 18.27 0.79
CA LEU A 407 16.72 17.65 -0.44
C LEU A 407 15.98 16.37 -0.89
N ASN A 408 15.41 16.41 -2.10
CA ASN A 408 15.82 15.60 -3.27
C ASN A 408 14.82 15.84 -4.41
N ASN A 409 14.88 17.03 -5.00
CA ASN A 409 14.28 17.29 -6.30
C ASN A 409 15.35 17.94 -7.17
N VAL A 410 16.21 17.10 -7.74
CA VAL A 410 17.01 17.51 -8.90
C VAL A 410 16.00 17.83 -10.01
N LEU A 411 16.11 19.01 -10.59
CA LEU A 411 15.32 19.45 -11.75
C LEU A 411 15.24 18.33 -12.80
N GLN A 412 14.06 17.70 -12.91
CA GLN A 412 13.83 16.50 -13.75
C GLN A 412 14.16 16.72 -15.24
N LYS A 413 14.12 17.97 -15.74
CA LYS A 413 14.46 18.27 -17.13
C LYS A 413 15.95 18.03 -17.45
N SER A 414 16.87 18.34 -16.52
CA SER A 414 18.30 18.13 -16.74
C SER A 414 18.72 16.67 -16.52
N PHE A 415 18.10 15.97 -15.56
CA PHE A 415 18.35 14.54 -15.34
C PHE A 415 17.88 13.67 -16.51
N HIS A 416 16.70 13.95 -17.06
CA HIS A 416 16.15 13.21 -18.20
C HIS A 416 16.97 13.45 -19.49
N GLN A 417 17.35 14.70 -19.77
CA GLN A 417 18.25 15.01 -20.90
C GLN A 417 19.64 14.39 -20.73
N HIS A 418 20.18 14.36 -19.50
CA HIS A 418 21.49 13.79 -19.23
C HIS A 418 21.49 12.25 -19.37
N GLN A 419 20.45 11.57 -18.88
CA GLN A 419 20.32 10.12 -19.04
C GLN A 419 20.06 9.70 -20.49
N LEU A 420 19.21 10.43 -21.23
CA LEU A 420 19.00 10.19 -22.66
C LEU A 420 20.30 10.40 -23.47
N LYS A 421 21.09 11.45 -23.16
CA LYS A 421 22.43 11.63 -23.77
C LYS A 421 23.38 10.49 -23.42
N LYS A 422 23.33 9.94 -22.21
CA LYS A 422 24.19 8.82 -21.77
C LYS A 422 23.82 7.50 -22.47
N ILE A 423 22.52 7.25 -22.68
CA ILE A 423 21.99 6.10 -23.41
C ILE A 423 22.34 6.20 -24.91
N MET A 424 22.17 7.38 -25.51
CA MET A 424 22.53 7.64 -26.92
C MET A 424 24.03 7.45 -27.17
N ARG A 425 24.90 7.92 -26.26
CA ARG A 425 26.37 7.73 -26.37
C ARG A 425 26.80 6.27 -26.25
N LYS A 426 26.11 5.45 -25.45
CA LYS A 426 26.40 4.01 -25.34
C LYS A 426 25.98 3.25 -26.60
N LYS A 427 24.84 3.60 -27.23
CA LYS A 427 24.43 3.01 -28.52
C LYS A 427 25.37 3.38 -29.66
N PHE A 428 25.92 4.59 -29.68
CA PHE A 428 26.85 5.02 -30.73
C PHE A 428 28.23 4.33 -30.66
N LYS A 429 28.69 3.96 -29.46
CA LYS A 429 29.95 3.22 -29.28
C LYS A 429 29.87 1.74 -29.68
N TYR A 430 28.67 1.15 -29.73
CA TYR A 430 28.49 -0.25 -30.10
C TYR A 430 28.31 -0.47 -31.61
N ASN A 431 28.00 0.59 -32.38
CA ASN A 431 27.82 0.51 -33.84
C ASN A 431 29.05 0.97 -34.64
N SER A 432 30.20 1.21 -34.00
CA SER A 432 31.42 1.71 -34.65
C SER A 432 32.59 0.71 -34.68
N SER A 433 32.37 -0.56 -34.34
CA SER A 433 33.39 -1.61 -34.47
C SER A 433 32.86 -2.72 -35.35
N ALA A 434 32.94 -2.50 -36.66
CA ALA A 434 32.96 -3.58 -37.63
C ALA A 434 34.43 -3.94 -37.93
N ASP A 435 34.62 -5.24 -38.18
CA ASP A 435 35.74 -5.90 -38.87
C ASP A 435 36.93 -6.39 -38.04
N ILE A 436 36.86 -7.66 -37.62
CA ILE A 436 38.01 -8.58 -37.58
C ILE A 436 37.58 -9.95 -38.14
N PRO A 437 38.35 -10.59 -39.04
CA PRO A 437 37.94 -11.79 -39.75
C PRO A 437 38.12 -13.07 -38.92
N ILE A 438 37.26 -14.04 -39.17
CA ILE A 438 37.35 -15.41 -38.64
C ILE A 438 38.40 -16.17 -39.45
N SER A 439 39.54 -16.47 -38.84
CA SER A 439 40.38 -17.60 -39.23
C SER A 439 41.27 -18.06 -38.08
N GLN A 440 41.11 -19.35 -37.74
CA GLN A 440 42.05 -20.25 -37.05
C GLN A 440 42.52 -19.88 -35.63
N LEU A 441 42.23 -20.77 -34.66
CA LEU A 441 43.29 -21.39 -33.83
C LEU A 441 42.75 -22.56 -33.00
N SER A 442 43.47 -23.66 -33.15
CA SER A 442 43.39 -24.96 -32.51
C SER A 442 43.99 -24.99 -31.10
N LEU A 443 43.58 -26.01 -30.32
CA LEU A 443 44.36 -26.78 -29.34
C LEU A 443 45.24 -26.00 -28.33
N TYR A 444 44.90 -26.07 -27.05
CA TYR A 444 45.81 -26.57 -26.01
C TYR A 444 45.06 -26.93 -24.72
N GLU A 445 45.15 -28.19 -24.35
CA GLU A 445 44.87 -28.72 -23.01
C GLU A 445 45.95 -28.27 -22.02
N ARG A 446 45.56 -27.99 -20.76
CA ARG A 446 46.24 -28.52 -19.56
C ARG A 446 45.52 -28.12 -18.26
N ASN A 447 45.05 -29.17 -17.57
CA ASN A 447 45.22 -29.48 -16.15
C ASN A 447 45.04 -28.41 -15.07
N SER A 448 44.07 -28.65 -14.17
CA SER A 448 44.35 -28.65 -12.74
C SER A 448 43.42 -29.61 -11.97
N LYS A 449 44.07 -30.56 -11.29
CA LYS A 449 43.56 -31.52 -10.31
C LYS A 449 42.88 -30.83 -9.12
N TYR A 450 41.85 -31.43 -8.51
CA TYR A 450 41.79 -31.70 -7.06
C TYR A 450 40.65 -32.69 -6.70
N GLN A 451 41.10 -33.90 -6.37
CA GLN A 451 40.61 -34.90 -5.40
C GLN A 451 39.11 -35.04 -5.08
N GLN A 452 38.56 -36.18 -5.51
CA GLN A 452 37.47 -36.89 -4.85
C GLN A 452 38.09 -37.95 -3.91
N THR A 453 37.54 -38.11 -2.70
CA THR A 453 37.81 -39.23 -1.80
C THR A 453 36.66 -40.24 -1.82
N PRO A 454 36.91 -41.53 -1.55
CA PRO A 454 36.06 -42.61 -1.99
C PRO A 454 35.06 -43.10 -0.95
N SER A 455 33.99 -43.68 -1.48
CA SER A 455 33.08 -44.64 -0.87
C SER A 455 33.79 -45.93 -0.44
N THR A 456 33.48 -46.44 0.75
CA THR A 456 33.70 -47.84 1.13
C THR A 456 32.42 -48.43 1.71
N ASN A 457 31.90 -49.43 0.99
CA ASN A 457 31.00 -50.45 1.50
C ASN A 457 31.79 -51.39 2.42
N LEU A 458 31.18 -51.84 3.52
CA LEU A 458 31.41 -53.17 4.07
C LEU A 458 30.21 -53.59 4.92
N ALA A 459 29.80 -54.83 4.71
CA ALA A 459 28.62 -55.47 5.25
C ALA A 459 28.96 -56.39 6.43
N SER A 460 27.92 -56.69 7.21
CA SER A 460 27.62 -57.97 7.89
C SER A 460 28.02 -58.20 9.34
N GLN A 461 27.08 -58.89 10.03
CA GLN A 461 27.09 -59.67 11.29
C GLN A 461 26.76 -58.92 12.59
N GLU A 462 25.56 -59.11 13.15
CA GLU A 462 25.12 -60.21 14.08
C GLU A 462 25.67 -60.03 15.50
N LEU A 463 24.83 -59.67 16.49
CA LEU A 463 24.32 -60.56 17.54
C LEU A 463 23.50 -59.81 18.62
N GLU A 464 22.69 -60.61 19.30
CA GLU A 464 21.71 -60.39 20.37
C GLU A 464 22.18 -59.57 21.59
N GLN A 465 21.27 -58.74 22.14
CA GLN A 465 20.68 -58.87 23.48
C GLN A 465 19.54 -57.87 23.68
#